data_AF-W2SJ31-F1
#
_entry.id   AF-W2SJ31-F1
#
_cell.length_a   1.000
_cell.length_b   1.000
_cell.length_c   1.000
_cell.angle_alpha   90.00
_cell.angle_beta   90.00
_cell.angle_gamma   90.00
#
_symmetry.space_group_name_H-M   'P 1'
#
loop_
_entity.id
_entity.type
_entity.pdbx_description
1 polymer ?
#
loop_
_entity_poly.entity_id
_entity_poly.type
_entity_poly.pdbx_seq_one_letter_code
_entity_poly.pdbx_strand_id
1 'polypeptide(L)'
;MMGLLSTIRGKRDTPVIGSTEVGPIPNKTKKLVIQEWPRLLERQPNLFAVVWNASAARSTSIKKSFGIADNESPQNNESFMNLSTTIQAFFYKIVVSMQLDDDMVRSTCEQLGARHVDFIARGFNSNFWDIFLVCMAEAIDETFSSYFTDNAKRAEMTLAWQRVFNVIVHHMRTGYNERRKEKLKNNGKMELEY
;
A
#
# COMPACT_ATOMS: atom_id res chain seq x y z
N MET A 1 6.82 8.86 33.17
CA MET A 1 6.24 9.25 31.87
C MET A 1 5.37 8.10 31.37
N MET A 2 4.05 8.28 31.47
CA MET A 2 3.05 7.33 30.96
C MET A 2 2.85 7.56 29.46
N GLY A 3 3.01 6.51 28.65
CA GLY A 3 2.75 6.55 27.21
C GLY A 3 1.24 6.63 26.91
N LEU A 4 0.87 7.51 25.99
CA LEU A 4 -0.49 7.86 25.56
C LEU A 4 -1.26 6.74 24.81
N LEU A 5 -0.92 5.47 25.02
CA LEU A 5 -1.55 4.34 24.30
C LEU A 5 -2.28 3.33 25.22
N SER A 6 -2.47 3.66 26.51
CA SER A 6 -2.98 2.69 27.51
C SER A 6 -4.50 2.62 27.68
N THR A 7 -5.31 3.20 26.79
CA THR A 7 -6.78 3.24 26.98
C THR A 7 -7.59 2.89 25.74
N ILE A 8 -7.28 1.78 25.07
CA ILE A 8 -8.30 1.06 24.27
C ILE A 8 -8.17 -0.45 24.56
N ARG A 9 -8.63 -0.84 25.75
CA ARG A 9 -8.84 -2.22 26.15
C ARG A 9 -10.30 -2.57 25.85
N GLY A 10 -10.54 -3.28 24.74
CA GLY A 10 -11.84 -3.92 24.51
C GLY A 10 -12.35 -3.93 23.06
N LYS A 11 -11.68 -4.67 22.17
CA LYS A 11 -12.29 -5.51 21.12
C LYS A 11 -11.17 -6.29 20.43
N ARG A 12 -11.24 -7.62 20.51
CA ARG A 12 -10.34 -8.54 19.84
C ARG A 12 -10.54 -8.45 18.31
N ASP A 13 -9.45 -8.66 17.60
CA ASP A 13 -9.36 -9.05 16.18
C ASP A 13 -9.62 -7.99 15.10
N THR A 14 -9.00 -6.81 15.23
CA THR A 14 -8.74 -5.98 14.03
C THR A 14 -7.23 -5.90 13.82
N PRO A 15 -6.68 -6.54 12.75
CA PRO A 15 -5.26 -6.45 12.45
C PRO A 15 -4.88 -4.98 12.24
N VAL A 16 -3.94 -4.50 13.06
CA VAL A 16 -3.30 -3.19 12.92
C VAL A 16 -2.49 -3.17 11.62
N ILE A 17 -2.26 -1.98 11.06
CA ILE A 17 -1.31 -1.75 9.95
C ILE A 17 0.00 -2.50 10.25
N GLY A 18 0.41 -3.38 9.35
CA GLY A 18 1.63 -4.20 9.50
C GLY A 18 1.45 -5.62 10.06
N SER A 19 0.21 -6.08 10.31
CA SER A 19 -0.02 -7.49 10.68
C SER A 19 0.26 -8.44 9.51
N THR A 20 0.96 -9.55 9.80
CA THR A 20 1.37 -10.56 8.79
C THR A 20 0.25 -11.52 8.38
N GLU A 21 -0.81 -11.64 9.17
CA GLU A 21 -1.97 -12.47 8.86
C GLU A 21 -3.14 -11.61 8.38
N VAL A 22 -3.49 -11.74 7.10
CA VAL A 22 -4.68 -11.14 6.54
C VAL A 22 -5.55 -12.24 5.94
N GLY A 23 -6.69 -12.47 6.60
CA GLY A 23 -7.77 -13.30 6.06
C GLY A 23 -8.53 -12.59 4.94
N PRO A 24 -9.55 -13.26 4.36
CA PRO A 24 -10.40 -12.68 3.33
C PRO A 24 -10.99 -11.33 3.74
N ILE A 25 -11.17 -10.42 2.77
CA ILE A 25 -11.79 -9.11 3.05
C ILE A 25 -13.28 -9.37 3.35
N PRO A 26 -13.81 -8.96 4.52
CA PRO A 26 -15.23 -9.17 4.81
C PRO A 26 -16.13 -8.46 3.80
N ASN A 27 -17.25 -9.08 3.41
CA ASN A 27 -18.20 -8.50 2.44
C ASN A 27 -18.69 -7.10 2.84
N LYS A 28 -18.84 -6.83 4.14
CA LYS A 28 -19.17 -5.50 4.66
C LYS A 28 -18.06 -4.48 4.32
N THR A 29 -16.80 -4.85 4.56
CA THR A 29 -15.63 -4.02 4.22
C THR A 29 -15.55 -3.76 2.72
N LYS A 30 -15.74 -4.79 1.88
CA LYS A 30 -15.75 -4.62 0.41
C LYS A 30 -16.78 -3.58 -0.01
N LYS A 31 -18.03 -3.72 0.46
CA LYS A 31 -19.13 -2.79 0.15
C LYS A 31 -18.81 -1.36 0.58
N LEU A 32 -18.32 -1.17 1.80
CA LEU A 32 -17.97 0.16 2.32
C LEU A 32 -16.92 0.86 1.44
N VAL A 33 -15.82 0.16 1.14
CA VAL A 33 -14.72 0.71 0.35
C VAL A 33 -15.16 1.03 -1.09
N ILE A 34 -15.86 0.10 -1.74
CA ILE A 34 -16.34 0.29 -3.13
C ILE A 34 -17.30 1.48 -3.22
N GLN A 35 -18.23 1.61 -2.28
CA GLN A 35 -19.22 2.69 -2.28
C GLN A 35 -18.63 4.05 -1.91
N GLU A 36 -17.58 4.08 -1.07
CA GLU A 36 -16.93 5.33 -0.66
C GLU A 36 -15.86 5.79 -1.67
N TRP A 37 -15.31 4.87 -2.47
CA TRP A 37 -14.23 5.14 -3.43
C TRP A 37 -14.45 6.41 -4.28
N PRO A 38 -15.62 6.63 -4.92
CA PRO A 38 -15.83 7.83 -5.75
C PRO A 38 -15.78 9.12 -4.93
N ARG A 39 -16.37 9.13 -3.73
CA ARG A 39 -16.43 10.31 -2.86
C ARG A 39 -15.06 10.65 -2.27
N LEU A 40 -14.26 9.64 -1.93
CA LEU A 40 -12.87 9.85 -1.51
C LEU A 40 -12.08 10.59 -2.60
N LEU A 41 -12.17 10.15 -3.85
CA LEU A 41 -11.44 10.75 -4.96
C LEU A 41 -12.03 12.10 -5.42
N GLU A 42 -13.33 12.33 -5.25
CA GLU A 42 -13.92 13.65 -5.46
C GLU A 42 -13.36 14.67 -4.47
N ARG A 43 -13.14 14.26 -3.22
CA ARG A 43 -12.58 15.12 -2.16
C ARG A 43 -11.07 15.30 -2.27
N GLN A 44 -10.36 14.27 -2.71
CA GLN A 44 -8.91 14.32 -2.93
C GLN A 44 -8.55 13.68 -4.29
N PRO A 45 -8.67 14.43 -5.40
CA PRO A 45 -8.41 13.90 -6.75
C PRO A 45 -6.96 13.46 -6.96
N ASN A 46 -6.02 14.06 -6.21
CA ASN A 46 -4.59 13.81 -6.30
C ASN A 46 -4.09 12.88 -5.20
N LEU A 47 -4.96 12.08 -4.57
CA LEU A 47 -4.63 11.24 -3.41
C LEU A 47 -3.34 10.44 -3.61
N PHE A 48 -3.22 9.75 -4.74
CA PHE A 48 -2.05 8.92 -5.01
C PHE A 48 -0.78 9.72 -5.25
N ALA A 49 -0.87 10.91 -5.85
CA ALA A 49 0.28 11.80 -6.01
C ALA A 49 0.75 12.34 -4.64
N VAL A 50 -0.19 12.74 -3.78
CA VAL A 50 0.09 13.19 -2.41
C VAL A 50 0.79 12.09 -1.61
N VAL A 51 0.22 10.88 -1.60
CA VAL A 51 0.78 9.73 -0.87
C VAL A 51 2.14 9.34 -1.42
N TRP A 52 2.28 9.22 -2.74
CA TRP A 52 3.52 8.79 -3.38
C TRP A 52 4.68 9.75 -3.08
N ASN A 53 4.41 11.04 -3.20
CA ASN A 53 5.36 12.08 -2.85
C ASN A 53 5.72 12.04 -1.35
N ALA A 54 4.72 11.91 -0.47
CA ALA A 54 4.96 11.82 0.97
C ALA A 54 5.82 10.61 1.34
N SER A 55 5.67 9.46 0.65
CA SER A 55 6.50 8.28 0.86
C SER A 55 7.98 8.56 0.56
N ALA A 56 8.28 9.22 -0.56
CA ALA A 56 9.65 9.60 -0.90
C ALA A 56 10.21 10.69 0.01
N ALA A 57 9.39 11.64 0.46
CA ALA A 57 9.82 12.64 1.44
C ALA A 57 10.21 12.00 2.80
N ARG A 58 9.58 10.89 3.17
CA ARG A 58 9.90 10.14 4.41
C ARG A 58 11.07 9.17 4.30
N SER A 59 11.54 8.88 3.10
CA SER A 59 12.60 7.89 2.89
C SER A 59 13.58 8.30 1.81
N THR A 60 14.79 8.64 2.22
CA THR A 60 15.91 8.88 1.31
C THR A 60 16.23 7.65 0.46
N SER A 61 16.02 6.43 0.98
CA SER A 61 16.18 5.19 0.22
C SER A 61 15.18 5.03 -0.92
N ILE A 62 13.93 5.49 -0.73
CA ILE A 62 12.95 5.55 -1.82
C ILE A 62 13.46 6.52 -2.89
N LYS A 63 13.85 7.75 -2.52
CA LYS A 63 14.41 8.73 -3.47
C LYS A 63 15.57 8.17 -4.28
N LYS A 64 16.55 7.58 -3.61
CA LYS A 64 17.73 6.97 -4.23
C LYS A 64 17.36 5.87 -5.24
N SER A 65 16.31 5.10 -4.96
CA SER A 65 15.86 4.03 -5.86
C SER A 65 15.32 4.54 -7.21
N PHE A 66 14.92 5.82 -7.23
CA PHE A 66 14.46 6.53 -8.42
C PHE A 66 15.50 7.52 -8.95
N GLY A 67 16.73 7.51 -8.42
CA GLY A 67 17.80 8.41 -8.85
C GLY A 67 17.61 9.87 -8.41
N ILE A 68 16.75 10.13 -7.43
CA ILE A 68 16.49 11.46 -6.90
C ILE A 68 17.52 11.78 -5.82
N ALA A 69 18.15 12.95 -5.91
CA ALA A 69 19.19 13.35 -4.97
C ALA A 69 18.63 13.67 -3.56
N ASP A 70 19.50 13.64 -2.54
CA ASP A 70 19.08 13.88 -1.16
C ASP A 70 18.54 15.30 -0.92
N ASN A 71 19.02 16.30 -1.67
CA ASN A 71 18.55 17.69 -1.66
C ASN A 71 17.45 17.98 -2.70
N GLU A 72 17.14 17.02 -3.58
CA GLU A 72 16.09 17.17 -4.59
C GLU A 72 14.72 16.82 -3.99
N SER A 73 13.73 17.64 -4.34
CA SER A 73 12.33 17.42 -4.02
C SER A 73 11.73 16.39 -5.00
N PRO A 74 11.10 15.29 -4.51
CA PRO A 74 10.48 14.29 -5.39
C PRO A 74 9.39 14.87 -6.29
N GLN A 75 8.70 15.92 -5.85
CA GLN A 75 7.69 16.62 -6.63
C GLN A 75 8.23 17.20 -7.94
N ASN A 76 9.51 17.55 -7.99
CA ASN A 76 10.14 18.15 -9.17
C ASN A 76 10.58 17.10 -10.20
N ASN A 77 10.56 15.82 -9.84
CA ASN A 77 10.94 14.72 -10.73
C ASN A 77 9.70 14.19 -11.45
N GLU A 78 9.51 14.62 -12.70
CA GLU A 78 8.31 14.30 -13.49
C GLU A 78 8.14 12.78 -13.69
N SER A 79 9.21 12.06 -14.01
CA SER A 79 9.17 10.60 -14.18
C SER A 79 8.72 9.89 -12.89
N PHE A 80 9.16 10.37 -11.73
CA PHE A 80 8.75 9.83 -10.45
C PHE A 80 7.27 10.14 -10.17
N MET A 81 6.84 11.39 -10.37
CA MET A 81 5.46 11.79 -10.10
C MET A 81 4.45 11.15 -11.06
N ASN A 82 4.83 10.89 -12.31
CA ASN A 82 4.01 10.18 -13.27
C ASN A 82 3.64 8.76 -12.82
N LEU A 83 4.45 8.13 -11.96
CA LEU A 83 4.13 6.80 -11.42
C LEU A 83 2.87 6.80 -10.55
N SER A 84 2.52 7.94 -9.95
CA SER A 84 1.29 8.06 -9.14
C SER A 84 0.03 7.72 -9.92
N THR A 85 -0.02 8.04 -11.22
CA THR A 85 -1.15 7.69 -12.10
C THR A 85 -1.25 6.19 -12.33
N THR A 86 -0.11 5.50 -12.46
CA THR A 86 -0.04 4.04 -12.58
C THR A 86 -0.50 3.37 -11.28
N ILE A 87 -0.09 3.92 -10.13
CA ILE A 87 -0.54 3.44 -8.81
C ILE A 87 -2.06 3.63 -8.67
N GLN A 88 -2.58 4.80 -9.02
CA GLN A 88 -4.03 5.06 -8.98
C GLN A 88 -4.81 4.10 -9.90
N ALA A 89 -4.34 3.88 -11.12
CA ALA A 89 -4.95 2.94 -12.05
C ALA A 89 -4.97 1.50 -11.50
N PHE A 90 -3.90 1.10 -10.81
CA PHE A 90 -3.84 -0.20 -10.13
C PHE A 90 -4.91 -0.33 -9.05
N PHE A 91 -5.03 0.65 -8.13
CA PHE A 91 -6.06 0.59 -7.10
C PHE A 91 -7.48 0.72 -7.66
N TYR A 92 -7.68 1.51 -8.71
CA TYR A 92 -8.96 1.57 -9.42
C TYR A 92 -9.34 0.19 -9.97
N LYS A 93 -8.40 -0.52 -10.62
CA LYS A 93 -8.63 -1.88 -11.12
C LYS A 93 -9.05 -2.82 -9.99
N ILE A 94 -8.34 -2.78 -8.85
CA ILE A 94 -8.60 -3.63 -7.69
C ILE A 94 -9.97 -3.35 -7.05
N VAL A 95 -10.29 -2.08 -6.80
CA VAL A 95 -11.50 -1.70 -6.06
C VAL A 95 -12.73 -1.67 -6.96
N VAL A 96 -12.63 -1.07 -8.15
CA VAL A 96 -13.78 -0.82 -9.01
C VAL A 96 -13.99 -1.95 -10.00
N SER A 97 -12.96 -2.32 -10.77
CA SER A 97 -13.10 -3.33 -11.83
C SER A 97 -13.22 -4.75 -11.28
N MET A 98 -12.41 -5.10 -10.28
CA MET A 98 -12.40 -6.42 -9.66
C MET A 98 -13.36 -6.53 -8.46
N GLN A 99 -13.94 -5.40 -8.02
CA GLN A 99 -14.84 -5.35 -6.86
C GLN A 99 -14.31 -6.06 -5.61
N LEU A 100 -12.98 -6.02 -5.41
CA LEU A 100 -12.31 -6.70 -4.31
C LEU A 100 -12.60 -8.21 -4.25
N ASP A 101 -12.81 -8.87 -5.39
CA ASP A 101 -12.86 -10.32 -5.49
C ASP A 101 -11.54 -10.95 -5.01
N ASP A 102 -11.61 -11.92 -4.11
CA ASP A 102 -10.44 -12.36 -3.35
C ASP A 102 -9.38 -13.03 -4.24
N ASP A 103 -9.81 -13.84 -5.22
CA ASP A 103 -8.90 -14.57 -6.11
C ASP A 103 -8.28 -13.64 -7.15
N MET A 104 -9.09 -12.75 -7.75
CA MET A 104 -8.60 -11.75 -8.71
C MET A 104 -7.62 -10.78 -8.05
N VAL A 105 -7.94 -10.29 -6.84
CA VAL A 105 -7.07 -9.39 -6.07
C VAL A 105 -5.77 -10.10 -5.72
N ARG A 106 -5.83 -11.31 -5.15
CA ARG A 106 -4.64 -12.09 -4.81
C ARG A 106 -3.69 -12.24 -5.99
N SER A 107 -4.19 -12.82 -7.09
CA SER A 107 -3.37 -13.11 -8.27
C SER A 107 -2.74 -11.82 -8.85
N THR A 108 -3.53 -10.75 -8.93
CA THR A 108 -3.07 -9.46 -9.48
C THR A 108 -2.00 -8.81 -8.59
N CYS A 109 -2.19 -8.84 -7.26
CA CYS A 109 -1.24 -8.31 -6.29
C CYS A 109 0.05 -9.11 -6.25
N GLU A 110 -0.02 -10.45 -6.27
CA GLU A 110 1.16 -11.32 -6.32
C GLU A 110 1.98 -11.10 -7.59
N GLN A 111 1.33 -11.01 -8.76
CA GLN A 111 2.01 -10.68 -10.02
C GLN A 111 2.68 -9.30 -9.98
N LEU A 112 2.03 -8.30 -9.39
CA LEU A 112 2.65 -6.99 -9.20
C LEU A 112 3.86 -7.08 -8.25
N GLY A 113 3.71 -7.78 -7.13
CA GLY A 113 4.78 -8.02 -6.16
C GLY A 113 6.00 -8.71 -6.78
N ALA A 114 5.78 -9.76 -7.57
CA ALA A 114 6.84 -10.49 -8.26
C ALA A 114 7.66 -9.58 -9.20
N ARG A 115 7.00 -8.66 -9.93
CA ARG A 115 7.69 -7.68 -10.79
C ARG A 115 8.59 -6.73 -10.01
N HIS A 116 8.31 -6.47 -8.72
CA HIS A 116 9.17 -5.59 -7.92
C HIS A 116 10.55 -6.19 -7.61
N VAL A 117 10.72 -7.51 -7.76
CA VAL A 117 12.03 -8.17 -7.63
C VAL A 117 13.03 -7.64 -8.67
N ASP A 118 12.56 -7.18 -9.83
CA ASP A 118 13.41 -6.64 -10.90
C ASP A 118 14.02 -5.27 -10.52
N PHE A 119 13.50 -4.61 -9.48
CA PHE A 119 14.00 -3.32 -9.01
C PHE A 119 14.97 -3.42 -7.83
N ILE A 120 15.28 -4.64 -7.33
CA ILE A 120 16.23 -4.82 -6.22
C ILE A 120 17.61 -4.23 -6.55
N ALA A 121 18.09 -4.43 -7.78
CA ALA A 121 19.36 -3.88 -8.25
C ALA A 121 19.39 -2.34 -8.27
N ARG A 122 18.20 -1.71 -8.31
CA ARG A 122 18.02 -0.26 -8.20
C ARG A 122 17.80 0.22 -6.76
N GLY A 123 17.91 -0.66 -5.76
CA GLY A 123 17.75 -0.31 -4.36
C GLY A 123 16.34 -0.53 -3.78
N PHE A 124 15.42 -1.14 -4.53
CA PHE A 124 14.09 -1.45 -4.01
C PHE A 124 14.15 -2.37 -2.78
N ASN A 125 13.38 -2.02 -1.75
CA ASN A 125 13.17 -2.82 -0.55
C ASN A 125 11.66 -2.96 -0.29
N SER A 126 11.19 -4.17 0.03
CA SER A 126 9.77 -4.43 0.32
C SER A 126 9.20 -3.58 1.47
N ASN A 127 10.04 -3.10 2.38
CA ASN A 127 9.64 -2.21 3.47
C ASN A 127 9.17 -0.83 2.98
N PHE A 128 9.45 -0.47 1.73
CA PHE A 128 8.88 0.73 1.12
C PHE A 128 7.36 0.69 1.06
N TRP A 129 6.76 -0.52 1.00
CA TRP A 129 5.31 -0.66 1.08
C TRP A 129 4.74 -0.27 2.44
N ASP A 130 5.48 -0.48 3.54
CA ASP A 130 5.01 -0.05 4.87
C ASP A 130 4.98 1.48 4.95
N ILE A 131 6.02 2.14 4.42
CA ILE A 131 6.08 3.60 4.34
C ILE A 131 4.92 4.14 3.50
N PHE A 132 4.65 3.50 2.36
CA PHE A 132 3.51 3.84 1.52
C PHE A 132 2.17 3.66 2.24
N LEU A 133 1.97 2.55 2.96
CA LEU A 133 0.75 2.29 3.72
C LEU A 133 0.51 3.32 4.82
N VAL A 134 1.56 3.74 5.53
CA VAL A 134 1.46 4.78 6.55
C VAL A 134 1.04 6.11 5.92
N CYS A 135 1.70 6.55 4.85
CA CYS A 135 1.33 7.78 4.14
C CYS A 135 -0.11 7.72 3.59
N MET A 136 -0.52 6.55 3.09
CA MET A 136 -1.87 6.32 2.58
C MET A 136 -2.91 6.43 3.69
N ALA A 137 -2.66 5.81 4.85
CA ALA A 137 -3.57 5.84 5.98
C ALA A 137 -3.78 7.28 6.49
N GLU A 138 -2.71 8.06 6.58
CA GLU A 138 -2.79 9.46 7.02
C GLU A 138 -3.52 10.34 6.00
N ALA A 139 -3.22 10.20 4.70
CA ALA A 139 -3.90 10.99 3.66
C ALA A 139 -5.41 10.68 3.59
N ILE A 140 -5.79 9.42 3.79
CA ILE A 140 -7.21 9.03 3.88
C ILE A 140 -7.86 9.58 5.15
N ASP A 141 -7.20 9.49 6.30
CA ASP A 141 -7.76 9.99 7.56
C ASP A 141 -7.96 11.51 7.53
N GLU A 142 -7.01 12.25 6.97
CA GLU A 142 -7.13 13.68 6.71
C GLU A 142 -8.30 13.98 5.77
N THR A 143 -8.38 13.25 4.64
CA THR A 143 -9.45 13.43 3.66
C THR A 143 -10.82 13.14 4.29
N PHE A 144 -10.97 12.04 5.02
CA PHE A 144 -12.23 11.69 5.69
C PHE A 144 -12.59 12.68 6.79
N SER A 145 -11.62 13.20 7.53
CA SER A 145 -11.86 14.21 8.55
C SER A 145 -12.42 15.51 7.98
N SER A 146 -12.19 15.80 6.69
CA SER A 146 -12.75 16.98 6.03
C SER A 146 -14.26 16.91 5.76
N TYR A 147 -14.87 15.71 5.73
CA TYR A 147 -16.28 15.57 5.33
C TYR A 147 -17.12 14.56 6.11
N PHE A 148 -16.53 13.72 6.96
CA PHE A 148 -17.29 12.93 7.93
C PHE A 148 -17.49 13.72 9.22
N THR A 149 -18.75 14.03 9.53
CA THR A 149 -19.15 14.63 10.82
C THR A 149 -19.33 13.59 11.92
N ASP A 150 -19.67 12.36 11.56
CA ASP A 150 -19.79 11.22 12.48
C ASP A 150 -18.43 10.52 12.65
N ASN A 151 -17.84 10.68 13.85
CA ASN A 151 -16.56 10.08 14.21
C ASN A 151 -16.58 8.54 14.20
N ALA A 152 -17.69 7.90 14.57
CA ALA A 152 -17.78 6.45 14.60
C ALA A 152 -17.81 5.88 13.17
N LYS A 153 -18.56 6.53 12.29
CA LYS A 153 -18.59 6.20 10.86
C LYS A 153 -17.25 6.46 10.18
N ARG A 154 -16.59 7.57 10.51
CA ARG A 154 -15.22 7.87 10.04
C ARG A 154 -14.26 6.75 10.42
N ALA A 155 -14.23 6.37 11.70
CA ALA A 155 -13.35 5.31 12.19
C ALA A 155 -13.63 3.96 11.50
N GLU A 156 -14.90 3.59 11.32
CA GLU A 156 -15.27 2.38 10.57
C GLU A 156 -14.75 2.42 9.13
N MET A 157 -14.89 3.55 8.45
CA MET A 157 -14.41 3.72 7.09
C MET A 157 -12.88 3.65 7.02
N THR A 158 -12.16 4.37 7.89
CA THR A 158 -10.69 4.32 7.98
C THR A 158 -10.20 2.88 8.17
N LEU A 159 -10.81 2.13 9.09
CA LEU A 159 -10.46 0.72 9.33
C LEU A 159 -10.74 -0.18 8.12
N ALA A 160 -11.86 0.05 7.42
CA ALA A 160 -12.22 -0.71 6.22
C ALA A 160 -11.16 -0.54 5.11
N TRP A 161 -10.70 0.70 4.89
CA TRP A 161 -9.67 1.02 3.91
C TRP A 161 -8.30 0.46 4.28
N GLN A 162 -7.88 0.63 5.54
CA GLN A 162 -6.63 0.04 6.03
C GLN A 162 -6.60 -1.48 5.82
N ARG A 163 -7.72 -2.17 6.05
CA ARG A 163 -7.82 -3.61 5.83
C ARG A 163 -7.62 -4.00 4.37
N VAL A 164 -8.24 -3.29 3.44
CA VAL A 164 -8.07 -3.53 1.99
C VAL A 164 -6.62 -3.34 1.57
N PHE A 165 -5.98 -2.26 2.01
CA PHE A 165 -4.59 -1.99 1.65
C PHE A 165 -3.59 -2.97 2.26
N ASN A 166 -3.83 -3.39 3.51
CA ASN A 166 -3.02 -4.44 4.14
C ASN A 166 -3.11 -5.75 3.36
N VAL A 167 -4.29 -6.14 2.88
CA VAL A 167 -4.48 -7.33 2.03
C VAL A 167 -3.71 -7.21 0.71
N ILE A 168 -3.81 -6.05 0.04
CA ILE A 168 -3.09 -5.79 -1.21
C ILE A 168 -1.57 -5.93 -1.00
N VAL A 169 -1.02 -5.26 0.01
CA VAL A 169 0.43 -5.30 0.29
C VAL A 169 0.89 -6.69 0.75
N HIS A 170 0.06 -7.41 1.51
CA HIS A 170 0.36 -8.79 1.88
C HIS A 170 0.53 -9.67 0.64
N HIS A 171 -0.44 -9.66 -0.29
CA HIS A 171 -0.33 -10.43 -1.52
C HIS A 171 0.85 -9.98 -2.40
N MET A 172 1.14 -8.68 -2.46
CA MET A 172 2.36 -8.19 -3.11
C MET A 172 3.63 -8.75 -2.46
N ARG A 173 3.69 -8.82 -1.12
CA ARG A 173 4.82 -9.43 -0.40
C ARG A 173 4.93 -10.92 -0.68
N THR A 174 3.81 -11.64 -0.78
CA THR A 174 3.79 -13.07 -1.14
C THR A 174 4.46 -13.28 -2.49
N GLY A 175 3.95 -12.63 -3.55
CA GLY A 175 4.51 -12.79 -4.90
C GLY A 175 5.96 -12.31 -5.03
N TYR A 176 6.34 -11.25 -4.32
CA TYR A 176 7.73 -10.78 -4.25
C TYR A 176 8.65 -11.83 -3.61
N ASN A 177 8.25 -12.38 -2.47
CA ASN A 177 9.06 -13.35 -1.73
C ASN A 177 9.20 -14.66 -2.51
N GLU A 178 8.15 -15.12 -3.17
CA GLU A 178 8.18 -16.31 -4.03
C GLU A 178 9.15 -16.11 -5.20
N ARG A 179 8.98 -15.06 -6.00
CA ARG A 179 9.87 -14.77 -7.13
C ARG A 179 11.32 -14.54 -6.70
N ARG A 180 11.55 -13.92 -5.53
CA ARG A 180 12.90 -13.72 -4.99
C ARG A 180 13.54 -15.06 -4.61
N LYS A 181 12.79 -15.98 -3.97
CA LYS A 181 13.27 -17.33 -3.64
C LYS A 181 13.61 -18.13 -4.90
N GLU A 182 12.79 -18.03 -5.96
CA GLU A 182 13.04 -18.68 -7.25
C GLU A 182 14.36 -18.22 -7.88
N LYS A 183 14.59 -16.89 -7.96
CA LYS A 183 15.85 -16.34 -8.50
C LYS A 183 17.07 -16.82 -7.72
N LEU A 184 17.00 -16.84 -6.39
CA LEU A 184 18.10 -17.33 -5.54
C LEU A 184 18.39 -18.82 -5.77
N LYS A 185 17.35 -19.66 -5.88
CA LYS A 185 17.52 -21.09 -6.19
C LYS A 185 18.14 -21.32 -7.56
N ASN A 186 17.74 -20.55 -8.58
CA ASN A 186 18.29 -20.70 -9.93
C ASN A 186 19.75 -20.25 -10.01
N ASN A 187 20.12 -19.18 -9.33
CA ASN A 187 21.51 -18.72 -9.27
C ASN A 187 22.41 -19.73 -8.55
N GLY A 188 21.95 -20.29 -7.42
CA GLY A 188 22.70 -21.33 -6.70
C GLY A 188 22.83 -22.66 -7.46
N LYS A 189 21.91 -22.96 -8.38
CA LYS A 189 22.05 -24.11 -9.29
C LYS A 189 23.09 -23.85 -10.38
N MET A 190 23.12 -22.65 -10.97
CA MET A 190 24.15 -22.32 -11.96
C MET A 190 25.57 -22.34 -11.36
N GLU A 191 25.75 -21.96 -10.10
CA GLU A 191 27.08 -22.02 -9.43
C GLU A 191 27.58 -23.45 -9.15
N LEU A 192 26.70 -24.46 -9.13
CA LEU A 192 27.06 -25.87 -8.88
C LEU A 192 27.31 -26.67 -10.18
N GLU A 193 27.00 -26.09 -11.34
CA GLU A 193 27.15 -26.72 -12.66
C GLU A 193 28.42 -26.24 -13.41
N TYR A 194 29.29 -25.47 -12.75
CA TYR A 194 30.63 -25.07 -13.22
C TYR A 194 31.73 -25.59 -12.29
#